data_AF-A0A2A2RBE3-F1
#
_entry.id   AF-A0A2A2RBE3-F1
#
_cell.length_a   1.000
_cell.length_b   1.000
_cell.length_c   1.000
_cell.angle_alpha   90.00
_cell.angle_beta   90.00
_cell.angle_gamma   90.00
#
_symmetry.space_group_name_H-M   'P 1'
#
loop_
_entity.id
_entity.type
_entity.pdbx_description
1 polymer ?
#
loop_
_entity_poly.entity_id
_entity_poly.type
_entity_poly.pdbx_seq_one_letter_code
_entity_poly.pdbx_strand_id
1 'polypeptide(L)'
;MHTSPRALDRRDFLARCGMGMGTVGLAGLLPSAGAAEAASPLAPKAPHFRARAKRVIHFFLNGGPSHVDTFDPKPALAKYAGQQLPNENLRTERKTGAAFPSPFKFQPYGQSGLEISEVFSRTAQFADDIAVVRSMYAQVPNHEPSLMLMNCGDSVQARPSFGSWLLYGLGSENQNLP
;
A
#
# COMPACT_ATOMS: atom_id res chain seq x y z
N MET A 1 -39.57 -15.08 56.22
CA MET A 1 -39.65 -13.71 55.66
C MET A 1 -39.40 -13.80 54.17
N HIS A 2 -40.46 -13.72 53.36
CA HIS A 2 -40.36 -13.70 51.89
C HIS A 2 -39.98 -12.30 51.44
N THR A 3 -38.78 -12.11 50.89
CA THR A 3 -38.44 -10.88 50.16
C THR A 3 -39.11 -10.93 48.80
N SER A 4 -40.18 -10.16 48.61
CA SER A 4 -40.78 -9.95 47.29
C SER A 4 -39.72 -9.41 46.33
N PRO A 5 -39.62 -9.94 45.09
CA PRO A 5 -38.69 -9.40 44.11
C PRO A 5 -39.11 -7.95 43.81
N ARG A 6 -38.16 -7.03 43.95
CA ARG A 6 -38.36 -5.61 43.67
C ARG A 6 -38.76 -5.48 42.20
N ALA A 7 -39.97 -4.98 41.92
CA ALA A 7 -40.41 -4.70 40.56
C ALA A 7 -39.41 -3.73 39.91
N LEU A 8 -38.94 -4.07 38.71
CA LEU A 8 -38.01 -3.22 37.96
C LEU A 8 -38.70 -1.88 37.66
N ASP A 9 -38.14 -0.79 38.18
CA ASP A 9 -38.57 0.56 37.77
C ASP A 9 -38.21 0.74 36.28
N ARG A 10 -38.98 1.56 35.57
CA ARG A 10 -38.77 1.95 34.18
C ARG A 10 -37.33 2.38 33.91
N ARG A 11 -36.69 3.09 34.85
CA ARG A 11 -35.29 3.50 34.75
C ARG A 11 -34.33 2.31 34.79
N ASP A 12 -34.53 1.38 35.70
CA ASP A 12 -33.73 0.15 35.79
C ASP A 12 -33.93 -0.76 34.58
N PHE A 13 -35.17 -0.86 34.09
CA PHE A 13 -35.48 -1.61 32.87
C PHE A 13 -34.78 -1.00 31.64
N LEU A 14 -34.89 0.31 31.44
CA LEU A 14 -34.24 1.00 30.32
C LEU A 14 -32.71 0.94 30.41
N ALA A 15 -32.13 1.06 31.61
CA ALA A 15 -30.69 0.97 31.80
C ALA A 15 -30.17 -0.44 31.49
N ARG A 16 -30.87 -1.49 31.95
CA ARG A 16 -30.48 -2.89 31.70
C ARG A 16 -30.68 -3.30 30.26
N CYS A 17 -31.80 -2.94 29.62
CA CYS A 17 -32.05 -3.26 28.22
C CYS A 17 -31.14 -2.45 27.28
N GLY A 18 -30.95 -1.14 27.54
CA GLY A 18 -30.11 -0.26 26.73
C GLY A 18 -28.63 -0.63 26.80
N MET A 19 -28.09 -0.88 28.00
CA MET A 19 -26.69 -1.32 28.13
C MET A 19 -26.50 -2.79 27.73
N GLY A 20 -27.51 -3.65 27.92
CA GLY A 20 -27.48 -5.06 27.53
C GLY A 20 -27.33 -5.25 26.02
N MET A 21 -28.05 -4.49 25.20
CA MET A 21 -27.89 -4.55 23.74
C MET A 21 -26.48 -4.14 23.29
N GLY A 22 -25.89 -3.13 23.94
CA GLY A 22 -24.50 -2.74 23.71
C GLY A 22 -23.51 -3.86 24.01
N THR A 23 -23.74 -4.64 25.07
CA THR A 23 -22.89 -5.80 25.41
C THR A 23 -23.01 -6.95 24.41
N VAL A 24 -24.16 -7.16 23.77
CA VAL A 24 -24.32 -8.15 22.69
C VAL A 24 -23.53 -7.74 21.45
N GLY A 25 -23.61 -6.45 21.06
CA GLY A 25 -22.77 -5.92 19.98
C GLY A 25 -21.28 -6.01 20.30
N LEU A 26 -20.88 -5.68 21.54
CA LEU A 26 -19.50 -5.81 22.01
C LEU A 26 -19.03 -7.27 22.03
N ALA A 27 -19.89 -8.22 22.40
CA ALA A 27 -19.58 -9.66 22.35
C ALA A 27 -19.33 -10.15 20.91
N GLY A 28 -19.94 -9.52 19.91
CA GLY A 28 -19.63 -9.78 18.49
C GLY A 28 -18.37 -9.08 17.98
N LEU A 29 -17.90 -8.02 18.65
CA LEU A 29 -16.67 -7.28 18.29
C LEU A 29 -15.44 -7.77 19.05
N LEU A 30 -15.62 -8.29 20.26
CA LEU A 30 -14.54 -8.91 21.02
C LEU A 30 -14.15 -10.20 20.30
N PRO A 31 -12.85 -10.42 20.03
CA PRO A 31 -12.39 -11.72 19.57
C PRO A 31 -12.86 -12.79 20.56
N SER A 32 -13.34 -13.93 20.07
CA SER A 32 -13.74 -15.08 20.89
C SER A 32 -12.63 -15.48 21.86
N ALA A 33 -12.57 -14.86 23.04
CA ALA A 33 -11.44 -14.96 23.95
C ALA A 33 -11.45 -16.26 24.80
N GLY A 34 -12.18 -17.30 24.38
CA GLY A 34 -12.43 -18.45 25.26
C GLY A 34 -12.89 -19.75 24.63
N ALA A 35 -13.08 -19.83 23.31
CA ALA A 35 -13.23 -21.11 22.64
C ALA A 35 -11.90 -21.43 21.96
N ALA A 36 -11.33 -22.61 22.22
CA ALA A 36 -10.23 -23.16 21.45
C ALA A 36 -10.73 -23.52 20.03
N GLU A 37 -11.18 -22.51 19.27
CA GLU A 37 -11.19 -22.60 17.83
C GLU A 37 -9.73 -22.77 17.41
N ALA A 38 -9.46 -23.76 16.55
CA ALA A 38 -8.17 -23.89 15.92
C ALA A 38 -7.78 -22.50 15.40
N ALA A 39 -6.69 -21.94 15.96
CA ALA A 39 -6.29 -20.57 15.69
C ALA A 39 -6.36 -20.35 14.18
N SER A 40 -7.15 -19.36 13.74
CA SER A 40 -7.33 -19.08 12.32
C SER A 40 -5.97 -19.11 11.63
N PRO A 41 -5.82 -19.77 10.47
CA PRO A 41 -4.53 -19.81 9.77
C PRO A 41 -4.00 -18.41 9.42
N LEU A 42 -4.90 -17.41 9.44
CA LEU A 42 -4.64 -15.99 9.23
C LEU A 42 -4.61 -15.17 10.52
N ALA A 43 -4.67 -15.79 11.70
CA ALA A 43 -4.53 -15.08 12.97
C ALA A 43 -3.20 -14.28 13.00
N PRO A 44 -3.18 -13.07 13.59
CA PRO A 44 -1.97 -12.26 13.66
C PRO A 44 -0.78 -13.03 14.24
N LYS A 45 0.38 -12.91 13.59
CA LYS A 45 1.63 -13.59 13.96
C LYS A 45 2.67 -12.57 14.39
N ALA A 46 3.49 -12.93 15.37
CA ALA A 46 4.64 -12.11 15.74
C ALA A 46 5.67 -12.10 14.61
N PRO A 47 6.19 -10.93 14.19
CA PRO A 47 7.24 -10.86 13.19
C PRO A 47 8.55 -11.45 13.71
N HIS A 48 9.36 -12.01 12.82
CA HIS A 48 10.69 -12.55 13.19
C HIS A 48 11.64 -11.48 13.75
N PHE A 49 11.46 -10.22 13.34
CA PHE A 49 12.25 -9.09 13.80
C PHE A 49 11.34 -8.02 14.43
N ARG A 50 11.89 -7.25 15.37
CA ARG A 50 11.19 -6.11 15.95
C ARG A 50 10.89 -5.07 14.86
N ALA A 51 9.61 -4.85 14.58
CA ALA A 51 9.18 -3.86 13.60
C ALA A 51 9.53 -2.43 14.07
N ARG A 52 10.09 -1.63 13.15
CA ARG A 52 10.32 -0.18 13.38
C ARG A 52 9.08 0.66 13.05
N ALA A 53 8.29 0.24 12.07
CA ALA A 53 7.02 0.86 11.70
C ALA A 53 5.85 0.02 12.22
N LYS A 54 4.78 0.68 12.71
CA LYS A 54 3.56 0.03 13.20
C LYS A 54 2.53 -0.21 12.10
N ARG A 55 2.48 0.68 11.11
CA ARG A 55 1.52 0.71 10.00
C ARG A 55 2.22 1.18 8.74
N VAL A 56 1.82 0.64 7.60
CA VAL A 56 2.32 1.01 6.26
C VAL A 56 1.11 1.27 5.38
N ILE A 57 1.11 2.39 4.68
CA ILE A 57 0.12 2.70 3.64
C ILE A 57 0.82 2.53 2.30
N HIS A 58 0.33 1.60 1.49
CA HIS A 58 0.88 1.31 0.17
C HIS A 58 -0.05 1.83 -0.91
N PHE A 59 0.44 2.77 -1.72
CA PHE A 59 -0.25 3.27 -2.90
C PHE A 59 0.34 2.61 -4.15
N PHE A 60 -0.47 1.82 -4.85
CA PHE A 60 -0.13 1.29 -6.16
C PHE A 60 -0.96 2.01 -7.23
N LEU A 61 -0.30 2.86 -8.02
CA LEU A 61 -0.96 3.75 -8.98
C LEU A 61 -0.84 3.19 -10.40
N ASN A 62 -1.77 2.30 -10.79
CA ASN A 62 -1.86 1.84 -12.18
C ASN A 62 -2.30 3.02 -13.08
N GLY A 63 -1.46 3.38 -14.05
CA GLY A 63 -1.65 4.58 -14.87
C GLY A 63 -1.30 5.90 -14.16
N GLY A 64 -0.53 5.83 -13.07
CA GLY A 64 -0.01 7.02 -12.38
C GLY A 64 0.94 7.87 -13.24
N PRO A 65 1.37 9.04 -12.72
CA PRO A 65 2.27 9.93 -13.44
C PRO A 65 3.62 9.26 -13.71
N SER A 66 4.25 9.64 -14.82
CA SER A 66 5.56 9.09 -15.20
C SER A 66 6.63 9.44 -14.16
N HIS A 67 7.51 8.47 -13.86
CA HIS A 67 8.61 8.69 -12.90
C HIS A 67 9.61 9.76 -13.41
N VAL A 68 9.84 9.83 -14.73
CA VAL A 68 10.73 10.82 -15.34
C VAL A 68 10.21 12.25 -15.29
N ASP A 69 8.90 12.40 -15.03
CA ASP A 69 8.19 13.67 -14.88
C ASP A 69 7.96 14.06 -13.41
N THR A 70 8.44 13.25 -12.46
CA THR A 70 8.12 13.40 -11.04
C THR A 70 9.35 13.40 -10.13
N PHE A 71 9.98 12.25 -9.93
CA PHE A 71 11.05 12.07 -8.92
C PHE A 71 12.38 11.57 -9.50
N ASP A 72 12.47 11.38 -10.82
CA ASP A 72 13.65 10.80 -11.48
C ASP A 72 13.93 11.48 -12.83
N PRO A 73 14.35 12.76 -12.83
CA PRO A 73 14.66 13.45 -14.08
C PRO A 73 15.73 12.68 -14.86
N LYS A 74 15.51 12.53 -16.16
CA LYS A 74 16.45 11.87 -17.09
C LYS A 74 17.01 12.89 -18.08
N PRO A 75 18.14 13.57 -17.78
CA PRO A 75 18.74 14.57 -18.68
C PRO A 75 19.05 14.05 -20.08
N ALA A 76 19.30 12.75 -20.23
CA ALA A 76 19.50 12.11 -21.53
C ALA A 76 18.29 12.29 -22.47
N LEU A 77 17.06 12.36 -21.95
CA LEU A 77 15.87 12.59 -22.77
C LEU A 77 15.88 13.97 -23.44
N ALA A 78 16.48 14.97 -22.79
CA ALA A 78 16.69 16.29 -23.39
C ALA A 78 17.78 16.25 -24.47
N LYS A 79 18.89 15.54 -24.20
CA LYS A 79 20.00 15.38 -25.15
C LYS A 79 19.55 14.71 -26.46
N TYR A 80 18.66 13.72 -26.37
CA TYR A 80 18.18 12.94 -27.51
C TYR A 80 16.76 13.34 -27.94
N ALA A 81 16.29 14.55 -27.57
CA ALA A 81 14.94 15.00 -27.87
C ALA A 81 14.62 14.87 -29.37
N GLY A 82 13.50 14.23 -29.68
CA GLY A 82 13.05 14.00 -31.06
C GLY A 82 13.80 12.90 -31.82
N GLN A 83 14.89 12.35 -31.27
CA GLN A 83 15.61 11.22 -31.87
C GLN A 83 14.96 9.90 -31.49
N GLN A 84 14.97 8.92 -32.40
CA GLN A 84 14.47 7.58 -32.10
C GLN A 84 15.29 6.93 -30.99
N LEU A 85 14.61 6.32 -30.03
CA LEU A 85 15.27 5.55 -28.98
C LEU A 85 15.85 4.24 -29.56
N PRO A 86 16.99 3.76 -29.03
CA PRO A 86 17.55 2.47 -29.44
C PRO A 86 16.54 1.35 -29.13
N ASN A 87 15.95 0.79 -30.18
CA ASN A 87 14.83 -0.16 -30.09
C ASN A 87 15.24 -1.61 -29.81
N GLU A 88 16.53 -1.90 -29.68
CA GLU A 88 17.02 -3.27 -29.49
C GLU A 88 16.49 -3.90 -28.20
N ASN A 89 16.36 -3.11 -27.12
CA ASN A 89 15.91 -3.55 -25.79
C ASN A 89 14.52 -3.04 -25.38
N LEU A 90 13.80 -2.35 -26.28
CA LEU A 90 12.51 -1.69 -25.99
C LEU A 90 11.39 -2.17 -26.93
N ARG A 91 11.34 -3.48 -27.19
CA ARG A 91 10.27 -4.07 -28.01
C ARG A 91 8.96 -4.05 -27.23
N THR A 92 8.09 -3.10 -27.57
CA THR A 92 6.69 -3.08 -27.12
C THR A 92 5.80 -3.56 -28.28
N GLU A 93 4.50 -3.76 -28.01
CA GLU A 93 3.50 -4.06 -29.07
C GLU A 93 3.41 -2.95 -30.12
N ARG A 94 3.82 -1.73 -29.78
CA ARG A 94 3.89 -0.58 -30.67
C ARG A 94 5.35 -0.16 -30.89
N LYS A 95 5.61 0.55 -31.99
CA LYS A 95 6.95 1.14 -32.18
C LYS A 95 7.18 2.20 -31.11
N THR A 96 8.18 1.99 -30.27
CA THR A 96 8.67 3.01 -29.33
C THR A 96 9.15 4.21 -30.14
N GLY A 97 8.64 5.39 -29.78
CA GLY A 97 8.83 6.62 -30.53
C GLY A 97 10.15 7.32 -30.23
N ALA A 98 10.16 8.63 -30.49
CA ALA A 98 11.28 9.49 -30.16
C ALA A 98 11.46 9.67 -28.64
N ALA A 99 12.66 10.08 -28.22
CA ALA A 99 12.88 10.58 -26.87
C ALA A 99 12.11 11.89 -26.65
N PHE A 100 11.34 11.95 -25.55
CA PHE A 100 10.63 13.14 -25.12
C PHE A 100 11.18 13.61 -23.78
N PRO A 101 11.75 14.82 -23.70
CA PRO A 101 12.12 15.42 -22.42
C PRO A 101 10.87 15.69 -21.58
N SER A 102 11.03 15.65 -20.26
CA SER A 102 9.97 16.10 -19.36
C SER A 102 9.62 17.57 -19.67
N PRO A 103 8.33 17.92 -19.78
CA PRO A 103 7.92 19.31 -19.97
C PRO A 103 7.98 20.11 -18.67
N PHE A 104 8.18 19.46 -17.52
CA PHE A 104 8.14 20.08 -16.21
C PHE A 104 9.52 20.55 -15.76
N LYS A 105 9.51 21.61 -14.95
CA LYS A 105 10.73 22.09 -14.29
C LYS A 105 11.06 21.23 -13.08
N PHE A 106 12.35 20.94 -12.91
CA PHE A 106 12.91 20.27 -11.75
C PHE A 106 13.81 21.21 -10.98
N GLN A 107 13.83 21.06 -9.67
CA GLN A 107 14.78 21.73 -8.80
C GLN A 107 15.13 20.82 -7.62
N PRO A 108 16.34 20.95 -7.05
CA PRO A 108 16.71 20.24 -5.83
C PRO A 108 15.92 20.76 -4.63
N TYR A 109 15.52 19.86 -3.74
CA TYR A 109 14.85 20.18 -2.48
C TYR A 109 15.58 19.54 -1.29
N GLY A 110 15.40 20.16 -0.12
CA GLY A 110 15.99 19.68 1.13
C GLY A 110 17.53 19.71 1.14
N GLN A 111 18.11 19.10 2.16
CA GLN A 111 19.55 18.89 2.28
C GLN A 111 20.04 17.74 1.40
N SER A 112 19.16 16.77 1.12
CA SER A 112 19.41 15.66 0.20
C SER A 112 19.66 16.11 -1.24
N GLY A 113 19.19 17.30 -1.62
CA GLY A 113 19.26 17.80 -2.99
C GLY A 113 18.41 16.99 -3.96
N LEU A 114 17.40 16.27 -3.47
CA LEU A 114 16.53 15.44 -4.31
C LEU A 114 15.80 16.31 -5.33
N GLU A 115 16.04 16.03 -6.61
CA GLU A 115 15.37 16.73 -7.70
C GLU A 115 13.94 16.22 -7.88
N ILE A 116 12.97 17.12 -7.73
CA ILE A 116 11.54 16.82 -7.84
C ILE A 116 10.89 17.85 -8.78
N SER A 117 9.93 17.39 -9.59
CA SER A 117 9.23 18.28 -10.52
C SER A 117 8.29 19.25 -9.82
N GLU A 118 8.02 20.38 -10.48
CA GLU A 118 7.10 21.40 -9.98
C GLU A 118 5.67 20.88 -9.71
N VAL A 119 5.28 19.79 -10.38
CA VAL A 119 4.00 19.07 -10.19
C VAL A 119 3.82 18.61 -8.74
N PHE A 120 4.91 18.24 -8.07
CA PHE A 120 4.92 17.75 -6.70
C PHE A 120 5.59 18.72 -5.71
N SER A 121 5.61 20.03 -6.01
CA SER A 121 6.25 21.05 -5.18
C SER A 121 5.83 21.04 -3.70
N ARG A 122 4.57 20.74 -3.38
CA ARG A 122 4.10 20.59 -1.99
C ARG A 122 4.66 19.36 -1.30
N THR A 123 4.71 18.23 -2.00
CA THR A 123 5.32 16.99 -1.49
C THR A 123 6.83 17.15 -1.35
N ALA A 124 7.46 17.89 -2.27
CA ALA A 124 8.89 18.13 -2.29
C ALA A 124 9.41 18.89 -1.05
N GLN A 125 8.55 19.59 -0.30
CA GLN A 125 8.92 20.21 0.98
C GLN A 125 9.41 19.19 2.02
N PHE A 126 9.09 17.90 1.83
CA PHE A 126 9.49 16.79 2.69
C PHE A 126 10.59 15.94 2.05
N ALA A 127 11.38 16.49 1.13
CA ALA A 127 12.40 15.74 0.37
C ALA A 127 13.36 14.93 1.25
N ASP A 128 13.73 15.44 2.42
CA ASP A 128 14.65 14.76 3.35
C ASP A 128 14.00 13.61 4.13
N ASP A 129 12.66 13.53 4.12
CA ASP A 129 11.88 12.42 4.69
C ASP A 129 11.48 11.39 3.61
N ILE A 130 11.86 11.63 2.34
CA ILE A 130 11.51 10.80 1.20
C ILE A 130 12.73 10.03 0.71
N ALA A 131 12.58 8.71 0.58
CA ALA A 131 13.54 7.86 -0.12
C ALA A 131 13.00 7.51 -1.51
N VAL A 132 13.76 7.83 -2.55
CA VAL A 132 13.43 7.48 -3.95
C VAL A 132 14.35 6.35 -4.42
N VAL A 133 13.76 5.24 -4.86
CA VAL A 133 14.49 4.09 -5.40
C VAL A 133 14.51 4.16 -6.93
N ARG A 134 15.61 4.69 -7.49
CA ARG A 134 15.82 4.83 -8.95
C ARG A 134 16.49 3.60 -9.60
N SER A 135 16.80 2.58 -8.82
CA SER A 135 17.49 1.37 -9.27
C SER A 135 16.55 0.26 -9.75
N MET A 136 15.24 0.50 -9.80
CA MET A 136 14.28 -0.49 -10.28
C MET A 136 14.38 -0.62 -11.80
N TYR A 137 14.35 -1.85 -12.29
CA TYR A 137 14.44 -2.17 -13.73
C TYR A 137 13.47 -3.29 -14.07
N ALA A 138 12.86 -3.20 -15.25
CA ALA A 138 12.01 -4.23 -15.82
C ALA A 138 12.52 -4.61 -17.21
N GLN A 139 12.46 -5.89 -17.54
CA GLN A 139 12.94 -6.43 -18.82
C GLN A 139 11.91 -6.22 -19.94
N VAL A 140 10.63 -6.13 -19.58
CA VAL A 140 9.51 -6.03 -20.52
C VAL A 140 8.84 -4.67 -20.35
N PRO A 141 8.86 -3.80 -21.39
CA PRO A 141 8.23 -2.48 -21.34
C PRO A 141 6.72 -2.54 -21.59
N ASN A 142 6.02 -3.47 -20.92
CA ASN A 142 4.57 -3.63 -21.03
C ASN A 142 3.91 -3.56 -19.65
N HIS A 143 2.70 -3.00 -19.60
CA HIS A 143 1.96 -2.76 -18.36
C HIS A 143 1.65 -4.07 -17.65
N GLU A 144 0.93 -5.01 -18.26
CA GLU A 144 0.46 -6.23 -17.59
C GLU A 144 1.61 -7.11 -17.04
N PRO A 145 2.69 -7.40 -17.80
CA PRO A 145 3.83 -8.14 -17.26
C PRO A 145 4.55 -7.39 -16.13
N SER A 146 4.61 -6.06 -16.20
CA SER A 146 5.22 -5.24 -15.14
C SER A 146 4.37 -5.19 -13.87
N LEU A 147 3.03 -5.23 -13.99
CA LEU A 147 2.13 -5.39 -12.84
C LEU A 147 2.43 -6.70 -12.11
N MET A 148 2.63 -7.78 -12.87
CA MET A 148 2.98 -9.08 -12.30
C MET A 148 4.36 -9.07 -11.67
N LEU A 149 5.36 -8.48 -12.32
CA LEU A 149 6.69 -8.34 -11.75
C LEU A 149 6.67 -7.56 -10.43
N MET A 150 5.97 -6.42 -10.36
CA MET A 150 5.88 -5.60 -9.15
C MET A 150 5.21 -6.35 -8.00
N ASN A 151 4.12 -7.04 -8.27
CA ASN A 151 3.32 -7.66 -7.21
C ASN A 151 3.82 -9.06 -6.83
N CYS A 152 4.42 -9.80 -7.75
CA CYS A 152 4.73 -11.22 -7.59
C CYS A 152 6.21 -11.56 -7.80
N GLY A 153 7.04 -10.60 -8.24
CA GLY A 153 8.47 -10.81 -8.50
C GLY A 153 8.77 -11.61 -9.78
N ASP A 154 7.76 -11.92 -10.59
CA ASP A 154 7.88 -12.70 -11.82
C ASP A 154 6.89 -12.14 -12.87
N SER A 155 7.35 -11.92 -14.10
CA SER A 155 6.55 -11.32 -15.16
C SER A 155 5.83 -12.34 -16.05
N VAL A 156 6.07 -13.64 -15.84
CA VAL A 156 5.55 -14.72 -16.70
C VAL A 156 4.63 -15.65 -15.93
N GLN A 157 5.05 -16.10 -14.74
CA GLN A 157 4.28 -17.03 -13.93
C GLN A 157 3.64 -16.33 -12.74
N ALA A 158 2.36 -16.62 -12.51
CA ALA A 158 1.70 -16.17 -11.30
C ALA A 158 2.38 -16.82 -10.07
N ARG A 159 2.97 -15.98 -9.22
CA ARG A 159 3.51 -16.34 -7.91
C ARG A 159 2.69 -15.69 -6.81
N PRO A 160 2.78 -16.16 -5.55
CA PRO A 160 2.14 -15.46 -4.44
C PRO A 160 2.57 -13.98 -4.42
N SER A 161 1.60 -13.09 -4.33
CA SER A 161 1.86 -11.66 -4.37
C SER A 161 2.50 -11.18 -3.06
N PHE A 162 3.01 -9.95 -3.07
CA PHE A 162 3.45 -9.25 -1.87
C PHE A 162 2.39 -9.31 -0.76
N GLY A 163 1.11 -9.10 -1.10
CA GLY A 163 0.00 -9.21 -0.16
C GLY A 163 -0.18 -10.62 0.39
N SER A 164 -0.07 -11.65 -0.45
CA SER A 164 -0.14 -13.05 -0.02
C SER A 164 1.00 -13.42 0.93
N TRP A 165 2.23 -12.95 0.67
CA TRP A 165 3.37 -13.16 1.55
C TRP A 165 3.23 -12.45 2.89
N LEU A 166 2.74 -11.21 2.89
CA LEU A 166 2.44 -10.49 4.13
C LEU A 166 1.38 -11.22 4.96
N LEU A 167 0.28 -11.64 4.32
CA LEU A 167 -0.80 -12.36 4.99
C LEU A 167 -0.32 -13.71 5.54
N TYR A 168 0.50 -14.44 4.78
CA TYR A 168 1.10 -15.69 5.23
C TYR A 168 2.02 -15.48 6.45
N GLY A 169 2.91 -14.48 6.39
CA GLY A 169 3.93 -14.25 7.41
C GLY A 169 3.44 -13.55 8.67
N LEU A 170 2.49 -12.63 8.54
CA LEU A 170 2.02 -11.78 9.66
C LEU A 170 0.55 -12.02 10.04
N GLY A 171 -0.22 -12.75 9.23
CA GLY A 171 -1.66 -12.85 9.43
C GLY A 171 -2.39 -11.53 9.16
N SER A 172 -3.62 -11.43 9.63
CA SER A 172 -4.46 -10.24 9.52
C SER A 172 -5.23 -10.00 10.82
N GLU A 173 -5.22 -8.76 11.31
CA GLU A 173 -6.14 -8.30 12.36
C GLU A 173 -7.56 -8.08 11.80
N ASN A 174 -7.70 -7.99 10.47
CA ASN A 174 -8.97 -7.83 9.77
C ASN A 174 -9.49 -9.18 9.29
N GLN A 175 -10.68 -9.59 9.76
CA GLN A 175 -11.35 -10.82 9.30
C GLN A 175 -12.20 -10.62 8.04
N ASN A 176 -12.36 -9.38 7.58
CA ASN A 176 -13.06 -9.08 6.34
C ASN A 176 -12.09 -8.91 5.19
N LEU A 177 -12.61 -9.01 3.97
CA LEU A 177 -11.89 -8.51 2.80
C LEU A 177 -11.60 -7.00 3.01
N PRO A 178 -10.43 -6.50 2.57
CA PRO A 178 -10.24 -5.07 2.40
C PRO A 178 -11.24 -4.49 1.38
#